data_AF-G2LEJ7-F1
#
_entry.id   AF-G2LEJ7-F1
#
_cell.length_a   1.000
_cell.length_b   1.000
_cell.length_c   1.000
_cell.angle_alpha   90.00
_cell.angle_beta   90.00
_cell.angle_gamma   90.00
#
_symmetry.space_group_name_H-M   'P 1'
#
loop_
_entity.id
_entity.type
_entity.pdbx_description
1 polymer ?
#
loop_
_entity_poly.entity_id
_entity_poly.type
_entity_poly.pdbx_seq_one_letter_code
_entity_poly.pdbx_strand_id
1 'polypeptide(L)'
;MSEPLFDRVKFCSSCSRRATDGDVAALGTRIRPLFQKQLEKDGFGTCVGISSRPCFAKCPDNGITVALSTSDDSLPREVYIVTSLRDLDYVYARLLGEV
;
A
#
# COMPACT_ATOMS: atom_id res chain seq x y z
N MET A 1 9.24 15.68 -13.91
CA MET A 1 8.86 14.47 -13.15
C MET A 1 7.76 13.79 -13.93
N SER A 2 7.85 12.47 -14.11
CA SER A 2 6.75 11.69 -14.69
C SER A 2 5.65 11.52 -13.65
N GLU A 3 4.39 11.58 -14.07
CA GLU A 3 3.26 11.31 -13.19
C GLU A 3 3.26 9.82 -12.78
N PRO A 4 2.86 9.50 -11.53
CA PRO A 4 2.79 8.12 -11.08
C PRO A 4 1.71 7.35 -11.87
N LEU A 5 1.93 6.06 -12.11
CA LEU A 5 0.99 5.19 -12.82
C LEU A 5 -0.34 5.06 -12.08
N PHE A 6 -0.31 5.13 -10.75
CA PHE A 6 -1.50 5.18 -9.90
C PHE A 6 -1.45 6.41 -8.98
N ASP A 7 -2.59 7.05 -8.76
CA ASP A 7 -2.72 8.23 -7.89
C ASP A 7 -3.36 7.89 -6.53
N ARG A 8 -3.70 6.62 -6.29
CA ARG A 8 -4.27 6.16 -5.01
C ARG A 8 -3.70 4.85 -4.51
N VAL A 9 -3.35 4.85 -3.23
CA VAL A 9 -2.92 3.68 -2.48
C VAL A 9 -3.87 3.42 -1.32
N LYS A 10 -4.38 2.19 -1.24
CA LYS A 10 -5.38 1.77 -0.25
C LYS A 10 -4.81 0.65 0.61
N PHE A 11 -4.63 0.92 1.90
CA PHE A 11 -4.18 -0.07 2.88
C PHE A 11 -5.39 -0.75 3.53
N CYS A 12 -5.39 -2.08 3.63
CA CYS A 12 -6.43 -2.74 4.41
C CYS A 12 -6.21 -2.52 5.92
N SER A 13 -7.20 -1.90 6.58
CA SER A 13 -7.19 -1.68 8.03
C SER A 13 -7.57 -2.91 8.86
N SER A 14 -8.26 -3.89 8.28
CA SER A 14 -8.76 -5.07 9.00
C SER A 14 -7.70 -6.17 9.17
N CYS A 15 -6.68 -6.25 8.30
CA CYS A 15 -5.65 -7.28 8.36
C CYS A 15 -4.57 -7.03 9.40
N SER A 16 -4.31 -5.76 9.76
CA SER A 16 -3.30 -5.45 10.78
C SER A 16 -3.64 -6.05 12.15
N ARG A 17 -4.93 -6.31 12.43
CA ARG A 17 -5.39 -6.95 13.68
C ARG A 17 -5.26 -8.47 13.70
N ARG A 18 -5.13 -9.12 12.54
CA ARG A 18 -5.09 -10.59 12.41
C ARG A 18 -3.71 -11.16 12.16
N ALA A 19 -2.74 -10.32 11.80
CA ALA A 19 -1.35 -10.71 11.75
C ALA A 19 -0.91 -11.25 13.12
N THR A 20 -0.77 -12.58 13.22
CA THR A 20 -0.31 -13.26 14.44
C THR A 20 1.20 -13.21 14.60
N ASP A 21 1.91 -13.00 13.49
CA ASP A 21 3.35 -12.79 13.49
C ASP A 21 3.67 -11.35 13.90
N GLY A 22 4.48 -11.19 14.95
CA GLY A 22 4.78 -9.89 15.57
C GLY A 22 5.36 -8.89 14.59
N ASP A 23 6.15 -9.38 13.62
CA ASP A 23 6.77 -8.55 12.59
C ASP A 23 5.74 -8.04 11.58
N VAL A 24 4.75 -8.85 11.22
CA VAL A 24 3.67 -8.46 10.28
C VAL A 24 2.69 -7.49 10.94
N ALA A 25 2.34 -7.70 12.22
CA ALA A 25 1.51 -6.76 12.97
C ALA A 25 2.19 -5.40 13.16
N ALA A 26 3.49 -5.41 13.47
CA ALA A 26 4.32 -4.22 13.54
C ALA A 26 4.45 -3.53 12.17
N LEU A 27 4.63 -4.31 11.10
CA LEU A 27 4.66 -3.82 9.72
C LEU A 27 3.33 -3.12 9.39
N GLY A 28 2.18 -3.72 9.68
CA GLY A 28 0.87 -3.13 9.35
C GLY A 28 0.61 -1.78 10.02
N THR A 29 1.17 -1.59 11.21
CA THR A 29 1.09 -0.31 11.94
C THR A 29 2.08 0.73 11.39
N ARG A 30 3.24 0.29 10.89
CA ARG A 30 4.34 1.16 10.44
C ARG A 30 4.37 1.40 8.93
N ILE A 31 3.72 0.56 8.14
CA ILE A 31 3.86 0.55 6.68
C ILE A 31 3.24 1.79 6.04
N ARG A 32 2.06 2.21 6.51
CA ARG A 32 1.39 3.41 6.00
C ARG A 32 2.25 4.67 6.21
N PRO A 33 2.75 4.98 7.43
CA PRO A 33 3.59 6.16 7.62
C PRO A 33 4.95 6.06 6.91
N LEU A 34 5.53 4.85 6.76
CA LEU A 34 6.76 4.67 5.97
C LEU A 34 6.52 5.00 4.50
N PHE A 35 5.45 4.45 3.91
CA PHE A 35 5.10 4.68 2.51
C PHE A 35 4.75 6.14 2.25
N GLN A 36 4.04 6.79 3.17
CA GLN A 36 3.75 8.22 3.10
C GLN A 36 5.02 9.06 3.09
N LYS A 37 5.97 8.79 4.00
CA LYS A 37 7.26 9.49 4.05
C LYS A 37 8.06 9.31 2.76
N GLN A 38 7.99 8.14 2.14
CA GLN A 38 8.68 7.86 0.88
C GLN A 38 8.10 8.71 -0.25
N LEU A 39 6.76 8.78 -0.38
CA LEU A 39 6.10 9.65 -1.36
C LEU A 39 6.41 11.13 -1.14
N GLU A 40 6.41 11.58 0.13
CA GLU A 40 6.76 12.96 0.47
C GLU A 40 8.20 13.29 0.07
N LYS A 41 9.14 12.36 0.34
CA LYS A 41 10.56 12.51 -0.01
C LYS A 41 10.78 12.65 -1.52
N ASP A 42 10.02 11.90 -2.32
CA ASP A 42 10.16 11.88 -3.77
C ASP A 42 9.26 12.91 -4.49
N GLY A 43 8.52 13.72 -3.72
CA GLY A 43 7.69 14.82 -4.24
C GLY A 43 6.28 14.41 -4.69
N PHE A 44 5.85 13.19 -4.41
CA PHE A 44 4.53 12.65 -4.77
C PHE A 44 3.47 12.77 -3.66
N GLY A 45 3.82 13.34 -2.51
CA GLY A 45 2.90 13.45 -1.35
C GLY A 45 1.57 14.17 -1.64
N THR A 46 1.52 15.02 -2.65
CA THR A 46 0.29 15.71 -3.11
C THR A 46 -0.35 15.07 -4.34
N CYS A 47 0.38 14.20 -5.05
CA CYS A 47 -0.08 13.51 -6.25
C CYS A 47 -0.75 12.17 -5.93
N VAL A 48 -0.29 11.49 -4.88
CA VAL A 48 -0.76 10.17 -4.49
C VAL A 48 -1.54 10.23 -3.18
N GLY A 49 -2.84 9.93 -3.25
CA GLY A 49 -3.70 9.82 -2.09
C GLY A 49 -3.54 8.48 -1.36
N ILE A 50 -3.17 8.52 -0.08
CA ILE A 50 -3.19 7.34 0.78
C ILE A 50 -4.50 7.28 1.57
N SER A 51 -5.14 6.12 1.58
CA SER A 51 -6.33 5.88 2.42
C SER A 51 -6.32 4.49 3.06
N SER A 52 -7.13 4.32 4.10
CA SER A 52 -7.38 3.03 4.73
C SER A 52 -8.83 2.60 4.46
N ARG A 53 -9.04 1.38 3.99
CA ARG A 53 -10.37 0.82 3.71
C ARG A 53 -10.53 -0.59 4.29
N PRO A 54 -11.78 -1.06 4.47
CA PRO A 54 -12.04 -2.48 4.67
C PRO A 54 -11.42 -3.29 3.54
N CYS A 55 -10.97 -4.51 3.83
CA CYS A 55 -10.25 -5.29 2.83
C CYS A 55 -11.15 -5.62 1.64
N PHE A 56 -10.58 -5.52 0.44
CA PHE A 56 -11.24 -6.00 -0.78
C PHE A 56 -11.29 -7.54 -0.85
N ALA A 57 -10.41 -8.22 -0.12
CA ALA A 57 -10.31 -9.67 -0.05
C ALA A 57 -10.11 -10.16 1.40
N LYS A 58 -10.21 -11.47 1.62
CA LYS A 58 -9.90 -12.08 2.93
C LYS A 58 -8.47 -11.73 3.34
N CYS A 59 -8.27 -11.38 4.61
CA CYS A 59 -6.93 -11.10 5.11
C CYS A 59 -6.02 -12.32 4.97
N PRO A 60 -4.81 -12.15 4.41
CA PRO A 60 -3.81 -13.19 4.43
C PRO A 60 -3.37 -13.43 5.88
N ASP A 61 -2.99 -14.68 6.18
CA ASP A 61 -2.61 -15.06 7.54
C ASP A 61 -1.32 -14.33 8.00
N ASN A 62 -0.42 -14.00 7.05
CA ASN A 62 0.89 -13.40 7.33
C ASN A 62 1.17 -12.10 6.52
N GLY A 63 0.19 -11.21 6.32
CA GLY A 63 0.47 -9.97 5.57
C GLY A 63 -0.56 -8.85 5.71
N ILE A 64 -0.24 -7.70 5.10
CA ILE A 64 -1.17 -6.59 4.89
C ILE A 64 -1.49 -6.47 3.42
N THR A 65 -2.77 -6.38 3.11
CA THR A 65 -3.22 -6.10 1.73
C THR A 65 -3.06 -4.62 1.41
N VAL A 66 -2.37 -4.31 0.31
CA VAL A 66 -2.22 -2.97 -0.24
C VAL A 66 -2.75 -2.97 -1.66
N ALA A 67 -3.57 -2.00 -2.00
CA ALA A 67 -4.19 -1.88 -3.31
C ALA A 67 -3.76 -0.59 -4.01
N LEU A 68 -3.47 -0.68 -5.31
CA LEU A 68 -3.20 0.47 -6.19
C LEU A 68 -4.42 0.70 -7.10
N SER A 69 -4.76 1.96 -7.32
CA SER A 69 -5.89 2.37 -8.17
C SER A 69 -5.67 3.78 -8.70
N THR A 70 -6.32 4.11 -9.80
CA THR A 70 -6.52 5.52 -10.17
C THR A 70 -7.74 6.10 -9.45
N SER A 71 -7.87 7.43 -9.39
CA SER A 71 -9.00 8.10 -8.73
C SER A 71 -10.34 7.78 -9.37
N ASP A 72 -10.34 7.46 -10.67
CA ASP A 72 -11.52 7.10 -11.45
C ASP A 72 -11.94 5.63 -11.27
N ASP A 73 -11.07 4.78 -10.70
CA ASP A 73 -11.39 3.36 -10.56
C ASP A 73 -12.34 3.10 -9.39
N SER A 74 -13.42 2.37 -9.68
CA SER A 74 -14.36 1.85 -8.68
C SER A 74 -13.78 0.66 -7.88
N LEU A 75 -12.82 -0.06 -8.45
CA LEU A 75 -12.15 -1.23 -7.87
C LEU A 75 -10.62 -1.07 -7.94
N PRO A 76 -9.85 -1.69 -7.05
CA PRO A 76 -8.39 -1.68 -7.17
C PRO A 76 -7.96 -2.38 -8.47
N ARG A 77 -7.03 -1.76 -9.20
CA ARG A 77 -6.42 -2.36 -10.39
C ARG A 77 -5.42 -3.43 -10.02
N GLU A 78 -4.66 -3.17 -8.96
CA GLU A 78 -3.64 -4.09 -8.47
C GLU A 78 -3.79 -4.27 -6.96
N VAL A 79 -3.62 -5.50 -6.51
CA VAL A 79 -3.74 -5.88 -5.11
C VAL A 79 -2.53 -6.72 -4.73
N TYR A 80 -1.84 -6.29 -3.69
CA TYR A 80 -0.60 -6.86 -3.20
C TYR A 80 -0.74 -7.34 -1.77
N ILE A 81 -0.09 -8.45 -1.46
CA ILE A 81 0.10 -8.92 -0.09
C ILE A 81 1.51 -8.53 0.32
N VAL A 82 1.61 -7.58 1.25
CA VAL A 82 2.87 -7.11 1.79
C VAL A 82 3.18 -7.83 3.09
N THR A 83 4.28 -8.58 3.09
CA THR A 83 4.76 -9.34 4.24
C THR A 83 6.09 -8.82 4.76
N SER A 84 6.79 -8.02 3.95
CA SER A 84 8.11 -7.46 4.25
C SER A 84 8.28 -6.04 3.68
N LEU A 85 9.35 -5.35 4.06
CA LEU A 85 9.70 -4.05 3.45
C LEU A 85 10.04 -4.17 1.96
N ARG A 86 10.57 -5.32 1.52
CA ARG A 86 10.90 -5.54 0.11
C ARG A 86 9.64 -5.58 -0.78
N ASP A 87 8.56 -6.15 -0.26
CA ASP A 87 7.27 -6.13 -0.98
C ASP A 87 6.74 -4.70 -1.07
N LEU A 88 7.00 -3.87 -0.05
CA LEU A 88 6.61 -2.47 -0.05
C LEU A 88 7.36 -1.66 -1.12
N ASP A 89 8.68 -1.88 -1.25
CA ASP A 89 9.49 -1.26 -2.30
C ASP A 89 8.98 -1.65 -3.71
N TYR A 90 8.58 -2.91 -3.88
CA TYR A 90 8.00 -3.38 -5.14
C TYR A 90 6.66 -2.68 -5.44
N VAL A 91 5.78 -2.56 -4.44
CA VAL A 91 4.51 -1.81 -4.58
C VAL A 91 4.77 -0.35 -4.92
N TYR A 92 5.81 0.25 -4.35
CA TYR A 92 6.22 1.62 -4.66
C TYR A 92 6.71 1.77 -6.11
N ALA A 93 7.57 0.86 -6.59
CA ALA A 93 8.03 0.89 -7.98
C ALA A 93 6.87 0.71 -8.97
N ARG A 94 5.91 -0.19 -8.67
CA ARG A 94 4.68 -0.37 -9.45
C ARG A 94 3.78 0.87 -9.44
N LEU A 95 3.66 1.53 -8.29
CA LEU A 95 2.95 2.80 -8.15
C LEU A 95 3.48 3.87 -9.12
N LEU A 96 4.80 3.93 -9.28
CA LEU A 96 5.47 4.88 -10.16
C LEU A 96 5.55 4.41 -11.64
N GLY A 97 5.17 3.17 -11.94
CA GLY A 97 5.30 2.58 -13.28
C GLY A 97 6.73 2.27 -13.68
N GLU A 98 7.63 2.10 -12.71
CA GLU A 98 9.04 1.77 -12.94
C GLU A 98 9.28 0.29 -13.28
N VAL A 99 8.29 -0.55 -12.96
CA VAL A 99 8.23 -2.00 -13.23
C VAL A 99 6.91 -2.31 -13.90
#